data_AF-A0A7Z0M4K1-F1
#
_entry.id   AF-A0A7Z0M4K1-F1
#
_cell.length_a   1.000
_cell.length_b   1.000
_cell.length_c   1.000
_cell.angle_alpha   90.00
_cell.angle_beta   90.00
_cell.angle_gamma   90.00
#
_symmetry.space_group_name_H-M   'P 1'
#
loop_
_entity.id
_entity.type
_entity.pdbx_description
1 polymer ?
#
loop_
_entity_poly.entity_id
_entity_poly.type
_entity_poly.pdbx_seq_one_letter_code
_entity_poly.pdbx_strand_id
1 'polypeptide(L)' 'MAFIRTTTNKEGRTHVYLAESYRKDGKTKQRIIKKYGLLDELEVREPGILERLK' A
#
# COMPACT_ATOMS: atom_id res chain seq x y z
N MET A 1 -0.90 -12.84 5.35
CA MET A 1 -2.10 -11.98 5.32
C MET A 1 -1.74 -10.72 4.55
N ALA A 2 -2.51 -10.41 3.50
CA ALA A 2 -2.31 -9.22 2.69
C ALA A 2 -3.02 -8.02 3.31
N PHE A 3 -2.47 -6.82 3.12
CA PHE A 3 -3.01 -5.57 3.64
C PHE A 3 -2.54 -4.40 2.78
N ILE A 4 -3.28 -3.28 2.85
CA ILE A 4 -2.87 -2.04 2.18
C ILE A 4 -1.85 -1.31 3.03
N ARG A 5 -0.73 -0.99 2.40
CA ARG A 5 0.33 -0.18 2.98
C ARG A 5 0.38 1.16 2.26
N THR A 6 0.30 2.25 3.01
CA THR A 6 0.58 3.59 2.53
C THR A 6 1.98 4.01 2.97
N THR A 7 2.67 4.81 2.16
CA THR A 7 3.96 5.41 2.54
C THR A 7 4.08 6.78 1.91
N THR A 8 4.29 7.79 2.74
CA THR A 8 4.49 9.18 2.30
C THR A 8 5.98 9.42 2.08
N ASN A 9 6.32 9.97 0.91
CA ASN A 9 7.71 10.34 0.60
C ASN A 9 8.09 11.70 1.22
N LYS A 10 9.35 12.12 1.05
CA LYS A 10 9.83 13.42 1.56
C LYS A 10 9.15 14.63 0.91
N GLU A 11 8.51 14.45 -0.24
CA GLU A 11 7.77 15.49 -0.98
C GLU A 11 6.30 15.58 -0.54
N GLY A 12 5.89 14.81 0.48
CA GLY A 12 4.51 14.78 0.98
C GLY A 12 3.56 13.90 0.15
N ARG A 13 4.04 13.24 -0.89
CA ARG A 13 3.22 12.38 -1.75
C ARG A 13 3.06 10.98 -1.18
N THR A 14 1.81 10.52 -1.06
CA THR A 14 1.47 9.21 -0.51
C THR A 14 1.39 8.16 -1.60
N HIS A 15 2.16 7.07 -1.46
CA HIS A 15 2.07 5.91 -2.32
C HIS A 15 1.25 4.80 -1.67
N VAL A 16 0.47 4.09 -2.49
CA VAL A 16 -0.40 2.98 -2.06
C VAL A 16 0.13 1.65 -2.62
N TYR A 17 0.25 0.66 -1.74
CA TYR A 17 0.77 -0.68 -2.05
C TYR A 17 -0.14 -1.77 -1.49
N LEU A 18 -0.25 -2.89 -2.20
CA LEU A 18 -0.65 -4.16 -1.60
C LEU A 18 0.59 -4.85 -1.04
N ALA A 19 0.61 -5.07 0.25
CA ALA A 19 1.69 -5.79 0.93
C ALA A 19 1.16 -7.07 1.55
N GLU A 20 2.03 -8.03 1.84
CA GLU A 20 1.69 -9.17 2.66
C GLU A 20 2.75 -9.48 3.70
N SER A 21 2.27 -9.95 4.84
CA SER A 21 3.10 -10.49 5.91
C SER A 21 3.35 -11.99 5.69
N TYR A 22 4.62 -12.39 5.80
CA TYR A 22 5.09 -13.78 5.72
C TYR A 22 6.12 -14.04 6.83
N ARG A 23 6.37 -15.31 7.16
CA ARG A 23 7.44 -15.68 8.09
C ARG A 23 8.66 -16.17 7.33
N LYS A 24 9.83 -15.71 7.76
CA LYS A 24 11.14 -16.18 7.29
C LYS A 24 12.08 -16.26 8.49
N ASP A 25 12.66 -17.42 8.72
CA ASP A 25 13.61 -17.69 9.82
C ASP A 25 13.04 -17.32 11.19
N GLY A 26 11.78 -17.69 11.44
CA GLY A 26 11.06 -17.38 12.69
C GLY A 26 10.65 -15.92 12.86
N LYS A 27 11.04 -15.01 11.95
CA LYS A 27 10.71 -13.59 12.00
C LYS A 27 9.59 -13.25 11.01
N THR A 28 8.66 -12.40 11.44
CA THR A 28 7.65 -11.81 10.54
C THR A 28 8.33 -10.77 9.65
N LYS A 29 8.18 -10.94 8.34
CA LYS A 29 8.63 -10.00 7.31
C LYS A 29 7.44 -9.57 6.46
N GLN A 30 7.61 -8.47 5.75
CA GLN A 30 6.61 -7.95 4.82
C GLN A 30 7.23 -7.83 3.44
N ARG A 31 6.45 -8.10 2.40
CA ARG A 31 6.83 -7.83 1.01
C ARG A 31 5.71 -7.09 0.29
N ILE A 32 6.08 -6.28 -0.69
CA ILE A 32 5.13 -5.61 -1.58
C ILE A 32 4.75 -6.60 -2.67
N ILE A 33 3.46 -6.87 -2.83
CA ILE A 33 2.91 -7.68 -3.92
C ILE A 33 2.63 -6.81 -5.13
N LYS A 34 2.03 -5.62 -4.92
CA LYS A 34 1.61 -4.71 -5.99
C LYS A 34 1.77 -3.26 -5.57
N LYS A 35 2.25 -2.42 -6.49
CA LYS A 35 2.20 -0.95 -6.38
C LYS A 35 0.96 -0.45 -7.11
N TYR A 36 0.09 0.26 -6.41
CA TYR A 36 -1.10 0.87 -7.04
C TYR A 36 -0.77 2.23 -7.65
N GLY A 37 0.05 3.04 -6.98
CA GLY A 37 0.41 4.37 -7.47
C GLY A 37 0.39 5.42 -6.36
N LEU A 38 0.26 6.68 -6.75
CA LEU A 38 0.05 7.80 -5.84
C LEU A 38 -1.41 7.86 -5.42
N LEU A 39 -1.66 8.14 -4.14
CA LEU A 39 -3.01 8.24 -3.60
C LEU A 39 -3.82 9.30 -4.34
N ASP A 40 -3.27 10.50 -4.52
CA ASP A 40 -3.95 11.62 -5.15
C ASP A 40 -4.42 11.27 -6.58
N GLU A 41 -3.56 10.60 -7.36
CA GLU A 41 -3.91 10.14 -8.72
C GLU A 41 -4.99 9.07 -8.72
N LEU A 42 -4.97 8.19 -7.72
CA LEU A 42 -5.97 7.13 -7.56
C LEU A 42 -7.32 7.72 -7.13
N GLU A 43 -7.33 8.70 -6.24
CA GLU A 43 -8.54 9.38 -5.77
C GLU A 43 -9.22 10.21 -6.87
N VAL A 44 -8.45 10.81 -7.78
CA VAL A 44 -9.03 11.49 -8.96
C VAL A 44 -9.81 10.51 -9.85
N ARG A 45 -9.31 9.28 -10.00
CA ARG A 45 -9.95 8.25 -10.83
C ARG A 45 -11.10 7.55 -10.11
N GLU A 46 -10.92 7.28 -8.83
CA GLU A 46 -11.86 6.58 -7.99
C GLU A 46 -11.84 7.19 -6.57
N PRO A 47 -12.73 8.15 -6.29
CA PRO A 47 -12.83 8.74 -4.96
C PRO A 47 -13.13 7.67 -3.90
N GLY A 48 -12.40 7.70 -2.78
CA GLY A 48 -12.55 6.71 -1.71
C GLY A 48 -11.92 5.34 -1.98
N ILE A 49 -11.10 5.20 -3.04
CA ILE A 49 -10.41 3.95 -3.39
C ILE A 49 -9.67 3.30 -2.22
N LEU A 50 -9.17 4.09 -1.27
CA LEU A 50 -8.44 3.58 -0.13
C LEU A 50 -9.31 2.78 0.85
N GLU A 51 -10.61 3.10 0.95
CA GLU A 51 -11.57 2.30 1.70
C GLU A 51 -11.93 1.01 0.96
N ARG A 52 -12.07 1.07 -0.36
CA ARG A 52 -12.33 -0.12 -1.19
C ARG A 52 -11.16 -1.12 -1.16
N LEU A 53 -9.93 -0.61 -1.08
CA LEU A 53 -8.73 -1.45 -1.10
C LEU A 53 -8.42 -2.12 0.25
N LYS A 54 -8.94 -1.60 1.37
CA LYS A 54 -8.72 -2.12 2.72
C LYS A 54 -9.53 -3.38 3.00
#